data_AF-A0A484IKM1-F1
#
_entry.id   AF-A0A484IKM1-F1
#
_cell.length_a   1.000
_cell.length_b   1.000
_cell.length_c   1.000
_cell.angle_alpha   90.00
_cell.angle_beta   90.00
_cell.angle_gamma   90.00
#
_symmetry.space_group_name_H-M   'P 1'
#
loop_
_entity.id
_entity.type
_entity.pdbx_description
1 polymer ?
#
loop_
_entity_poly.entity_id
_entity_poly.type
_entity_poly.pdbx_seq_one_letter_code
_entity_poly.pdbx_strand_id
1 'polypeptide(L)'
;MISSQEKRIIQVIVTISNKPFLNDPEGETVLKDLILKEGYQDILSVRSAKSLSIKVLARDNQDALDKIKRMCEDLRIYNPIVSTCELTIANK
;
A
#
# COMPACT_ATOMS: atom_id res chain seq x y z
N MET A 1 -37.36 5.46 9.64
CA MET A 1 -36.43 4.34 9.91
C MET A 1 -35.26 4.47 8.95
N ILE A 2 -34.10 4.88 9.45
CA ILE A 2 -32.91 5.04 8.61
C ILE A 2 -32.31 3.64 8.43
N SER A 3 -32.19 3.22 7.18
CA SER A 3 -31.67 1.92 6.76
C SER A 3 -30.34 1.61 7.45
N SER A 4 -30.33 0.60 8.32
CA SER A 4 -29.12 0.00 8.85
C SER A 4 -28.43 -0.78 7.73
N GLN A 5 -27.58 -0.09 6.95
CA GLN A 5 -26.72 -0.75 5.97
C GLN A 5 -25.87 -1.81 6.69
N GLU A 6 -26.07 -3.07 6.32
CA GLU A 6 -25.39 -4.21 6.91
C GLU A 6 -23.88 -4.10 6.65
N LYS A 7 -23.08 -4.12 7.72
CA LYS A 7 -21.62 -4.04 7.61
C LYS A 7 -21.09 -5.41 7.18
N ARG A 8 -20.16 -5.40 6.25
CA ARG A 8 -19.43 -6.58 5.78
C ARG A 8 -17.93 -6.42 6.02
N ILE A 9 -17.22 -7.54 6.07
CA ILE A 9 -15.76 -7.55 6.13
C ILE A 9 -15.22 -7.28 4.73
N ILE A 10 -14.48 -6.18 4.58
CA ILE A 10 -13.79 -5.79 3.36
C ILE A 10 -12.29 -5.82 3.64
N GLN A 11 -11.53 -6.37 2.70
CA GLN A 11 -10.07 -6.40 2.78
C GLN A 11 -9.50 -5.25 1.95
N VAL A 12 -8.65 -4.45 2.58
CA VAL A 12 -7.95 -3.31 2.00
C VAL A 12 -6.46 -3.59 2.06
N ILE A 13 -5.77 -3.42 0.94
CA ILE A 13 -4.32 -3.45 0.85
C ILE A 13 -3.83 -2.02 0.92
N VAL A 14 -2.96 -1.73 1.88
CA VAL A 14 -2.27 -0.43 2.01
C VAL A 14 -0.84 -0.61 1.54
N THR A 15 -0.45 0.11 0.50
CA THR A 15 0.91 0.11 -0.05
C THR A 15 1.59 1.42 0.29
N ILE A 16 2.71 1.33 1.01
CA ILE A 16 3.51 2.47 1.44
C ILE A 16 4.87 2.38 0.76
N SER A 17 5.21 3.39 -0.03
CA SER A 17 6.50 3.45 -0.73
C SER A 17 7.14 4.81 -0.54
N ASN A 18 8.46 4.92 -0.71
CA ASN A 18 9.11 6.22 -0.76
C ASN A 18 8.54 7.04 -1.92
N LYS A 19 8.60 8.37 -1.82
CA LYS A 19 8.26 9.22 -2.98
C LYS A 19 9.20 8.94 -4.16
N PRO A 20 8.78 9.15 -5.42
CA PRO A 20 9.57 8.77 -6.59
C PRO A 20 10.96 9.41 -6.64
N PHE A 21 11.10 10.64 -6.15
CA PHE A 21 12.36 11.39 -6.11
C PHE A 21 13.30 11.03 -4.95
N LEU A 22 12.85 10.17 -4.02
CA LEU A 22 13.69 9.67 -2.93
C LEU A 22 14.27 8.31 -3.30
N ASN A 23 15.52 8.11 -2.87
CA ASN A 23 16.22 6.86 -3.06
C ASN A 23 15.52 5.72 -2.32
N ASP A 24 15.67 4.53 -2.88
CA ASP A 24 15.23 3.28 -2.28
C ASP A 24 16.40 2.28 -2.29
N PRO A 25 17.20 2.26 -1.22
CA PRO A 25 18.37 1.39 -1.13
C PRO A 25 18.02 -0.10 -1.22
N GLU A 26 16.83 -0.50 -0.77
CA GLU A 26 16.39 -1.90 -0.80
C GLU A 26 16.10 -2.33 -2.23
N GLY A 27 15.28 -1.56 -2.96
CA GLY A 27 15.00 -1.82 -4.37
C GLY A 27 16.26 -1.82 -5.23
N GLU A 28 17.17 -0.87 -4.99
CA GLU A 28 18.47 -0.82 -5.68
C GLU A 28 19.32 -2.07 -5.43
N THR A 29 19.34 -2.57 -4.20
CA THR A 29 20.09 -3.77 -3.84
C THR A 29 19.50 -5.00 -4.52
N VAL A 30 18.17 -5.15 -4.50
CA VAL A 30 17.48 -6.24 -5.20
C VAL A 30 17.79 -6.23 -6.70
N LEU A 31 17.74 -5.05 -7.33
CA LEU A 31 18.07 -4.91 -8.75
C LEU A 31 19.52 -5.31 -9.03
N LYS A 32 20.49 -4.70 -8.34
CA LYS A 32 21.92 -4.86 -8.62
C LYS A 32 22.43 -6.24 -8.23
N ASP A 33 22.06 -6.71 -7.04
CA ASP A 33 22.69 -7.88 -6.43
C ASP A 33 21.97 -9.19 -6.68
N LEU A 34 20.72 -9.15 -7.14
CA LEU A 34 19.96 -10.36 -7.48
C LEU A 34 19.62 -10.36 -8.96
N ILE A 35 18.80 -9.41 -9.42
CA ILE A 35 18.19 -9.46 -10.76
C ILE A 35 19.24 -9.34 -11.87
N LEU A 36 20.07 -8.29 -11.84
CA LEU A 36 21.05 -8.05 -12.89
C LEU A 36 22.21 -9.05 -12.85
N LYS A 37 22.60 -9.55 -11.67
CA LYS A 37 23.63 -10.58 -11.53
C LYS A 37 23.20 -11.92 -12.14
N GLU A 38 21.92 -12.26 -12.07
CA GLU A 38 21.37 -13.48 -12.70
C GLU A 38 21.06 -13.31 -14.20
N GLY A 39 21.44 -12.18 -14.81
CA GLY A 39 21.37 -12.00 -16.27
C GLY A 39 20.06 -11.41 -16.80
N TYR A 40 19.13 -10.98 -15.94
CA TYR A 40 17.88 -10.31 -16.33
C TYR A 40 18.12 -8.83 -16.70
N GLN A 41 18.80 -8.60 -17.84
CA GLN A 41 19.27 -7.27 -18.28
C GLN A 41 18.15 -6.33 -18.78
N ASP A 42 16.95 -6.84 -18.99
CA ASP A 42 15.77 -6.11 -19.45
C ASP A 42 14.98 -5.42 -18.30
N ILE A 43 15.34 -5.69 -17.05
CA ILE A 43 14.74 -5.05 -15.88
C ILE A 43 15.49 -3.77 -15.52
N LEU A 44 14.82 -2.63 -15.64
CA LEU A 44 15.45 -1.31 -15.53
C LEU A 44 15.42 -0.71 -14.12
N SER A 45 14.43 -1.06 -13.30
CA SER A 45 14.28 -0.52 -11.95
C SER A 45 13.49 -1.45 -11.03
N VAL A 46 13.79 -1.37 -9.73
CA VAL A 46 13.01 -2.00 -8.67
C VAL A 46 12.79 -0.97 -7.57
N ARG A 47 11.56 -0.93 -7.06
CA ARG A 47 11.15 -0.11 -5.92
C ARG A 47 10.48 -1.01 -4.89
N SER A 48 10.96 -0.99 -3.66
CA SER A 48 10.36 -1.66 -2.54
C SER A 48 9.21 -0.84 -1.96
N ALA A 49 8.24 -1.54 -1.41
CA ALA A 49 7.10 -0.96 -0.74
C ALA A 49 6.68 -1.87 0.42
N LYS A 50 6.21 -1.26 1.51
CA LYS A 50 5.58 -1.98 2.62
C LYS A 50 4.10 -2.17 2.29
N SER A 51 3.63 -3.42 2.32
CA SER A 51 2.22 -3.75 2.14
C SER A 51 1.58 -4.20 3.45
N LEU A 52 0.43 -3.63 3.80
CA LEU A 52 -0.40 -4.04 4.93
C LEU A 52 -1.75 -4.53 4.41
N SER A 53 -2.06 -5.81 4.65
CA SER A 53 -3.36 -6.39 4.30
C SER A 53 -4.30 -6.33 5.50
N ILE A 54 -5.31 -5.46 5.45
CA ILE A 54 -6.16 -5.12 6.59
C ILE A 54 -7.61 -5.52 6.30
N LYS A 55 -8.26 -6.22 7.22
CA LYS A 55 -9.70 -6.50 7.19
C LYS A 55 -10.45 -5.48 8.04
N VAL A 56 -11.45 -4.81 7.46
CA VAL A 56 -12.26 -3.78 8.13
C VAL A 56 -13.75 -4.05 7.96
N LEU A 57 -14.54 -3.81 9.01
CA LEU A 57 -16.00 -3.81 8.92
C LEU A 57 -16.49 -2.48 8.31
N ALA A 58 -17.10 -2.56 7.14
CA ALA A 58 -17.55 -1.40 6.38
C ALA A 58 -18.88 -1.65 5.66
N ARG A 59 -19.59 -0.56 5.33
CA ARG A 59 -20.87 -0.61 4.61
C ARG A 59 -20.66 -0.93 3.13
N ASP A 60 -19.62 -0.36 2.55
CA ASP A 60 -19.22 -0.53 1.16
C ASP A 60 -17.70 -0.29 1.02
N ASN A 61 -17.20 -0.37 -0.21
CA ASN A 61 -15.78 -0.21 -0.49
C ASN A 61 -15.27 1.19 -0.15
N GLN A 62 -16.07 2.24 -0.37
CA GLN A 62 -15.67 3.61 -0.07
C GLN A 62 -15.55 3.82 1.45
N ASP A 63 -16.52 3.35 2.22
CA ASP A 63 -16.50 3.38 3.69
C ASP A 63 -15.29 2.60 4.25
N ALA A 64 -14.85 1.52 3.60
CA ALA A 64 -13.63 0.80 3.96
C ALA A 64 -12.37 1.63 3.69
N LEU A 65 -12.25 2.22 2.50
CA LEU A 65 -11.11 3.06 2.11
C LEU A 65 -10.98 4.28 3.03
N ASP A 66 -12.08 4.96 3.32
CA ASP A 66 -12.08 6.15 4.18
C ASP A 66 -11.64 5.83 5.62
N LYS A 67 -12.14 4.71 6.18
CA LYS A 67 -11.73 4.24 7.50
C LYS A 67 -10.24 3.90 7.57
N ILE A 68 -9.74 3.17 6.59
CA ILE A 68 -8.33 2.76 6.56
C ILE A 68 -7.42 3.96 6.31
N LYS A 69 -7.81 4.88 5.41
CA LYS A 69 -7.06 6.10 5.14
C LYS A 69 -6.94 6.95 6.40
N ARG A 70 -8.07 7.22 7.06
CA ARG A 70 -8.10 7.98 8.32
C ARG A 70 -7.24 7.32 9.39
N MET A 71 -7.32 6.00 9.55
CA MET A 71 -6.48 5.27 10.50
C MET A 71 -4.98 5.42 10.17
N CYS A 72 -4.60 5.36 8.88
CA CYS A 72 -3.22 5.54 8.46
C CYS A 72 -2.69 6.95 8.77
N GLU A 73 -3.53 7.97 8.60
CA GLU A 73 -3.21 9.37 8.88
C GLU A 73 -3.15 9.63 10.40
N ASP A 74 -4.18 9.25 11.15
CA ASP A 74 -4.32 9.46 12.59
C ASP A 74 -3.18 8.78 13.37
N LEU A 75 -2.81 7.55 12.99
CA LEU A 75 -1.75 6.78 13.65
C LEU A 75 -0.35 7.00 13.05
N ARG A 76 -0.23 7.86 12.03
CA ARG A 76 1.04 8.12 11.33
C ARG A 76 1.71 6.84 10.82
N ILE A 77 0.93 5.95 10.21
CA ILE A 77 1.41 4.66 9.65
C ILE A 77 2.46 4.89 8.55
N TYR A 78 2.42 6.05 7.90
CA TYR A 78 3.45 6.51 6.97
C TYR A 78 3.78 7.99 7.24
N ASN A 79 4.94 8.43 6.76
CA ASN A 79 5.32 9.84 6.79
C ASN A 79 4.99 10.50 5.43
N PRO A 80 4.00 11.42 5.36
CA PRO A 80 3.59 12.02 4.09
C PRO A 80 4.63 12.95 3.45
N ILE A 81 5.67 13.36 4.20
CA ILE A 81 6.78 14.15 3.64
C ILE A 81 7.63 13.27 2.71
N VAL A 82 7.88 12.02 3.09
CA VAL A 82 8.84 11.13 2.42
C VAL A 82 8.21 9.92 1.73
N SER A 83 6.96 9.59 2.03
CA SER A 83 6.30 8.39 1.51
C SER A 83 4.95 8.71 0.85
N THR A 84 4.56 7.86 -0.10
CA THR A 84 3.21 7.75 -0.64
C THR A 84 2.46 6.62 0.06
N CYS A 85 1.14 6.73 0.12
CA CYS A 85 0.25 5.72 0.67
C CYS A 85 -0.90 5.49 -0.32
N GLU A 86 -0.99 4.28 -0.84
CA GLU A 86 -2.02 3.87 -1.80
C GLU A 86 -2.89 2.78 -1.17
N LEU A 87 -4.20 2.88 -1.38
CA LEU A 87 -5.17 1.93 -0.84
C LEU A 87 -5.88 1.25 -2.00
N THR A 88 -6.03 -0.07 -1.91
CA THR A 88 -6.74 -0.86 -2.92
C THR A 88 -7.64 -1.88 -2.23
N ILE A 89 -8.85 -2.08 -2.76
CA ILE A 89 -9.70 -3.19 -2.32
C ILE A 89 -9.08 -4.50 -2.85
N ALA A 90 -8.88 -5.48 -1.98
CA ALA A 90 -8.47 -6.80 -2.44
C ALA A 90 -9.62 -7.39 -3.28
N ASN A 91 -9.40 -7.55 -4.58
CA ASN A 91 -10.35 -8.26 -5.43
C ASN A 91 -10.46 -9.71 -4.92
N LYS A 92 -11.68 -10.14 -4.62
CA LYS A 92 -11.98 -11.54 -4.36
C LYS A 92 -12.04 -12.31 -5.67
#